data_AF-A0A6C0KYN3-F1
#
_entry.id   AF-A0A6C0KYN3-F1
#
_cell.length_a   1.000
_cell.length_b   1.000
_cell.length_c   1.000
_cell.angle_alpha   90.00
_cell.angle_beta   90.00
_cell.angle_gamma   90.00
#
_symmetry.space_group_name_H-M   'P 1'
#
loop_
_entity.id
_entity.type
_entity.pdbx_description
1 polymer ?
#
loop_
_entity_poly.entity_id
_entity_poly.type
_entity_poly.pdbx_seq_one_letter_code
_entity_poly.pdbx_strand_id
1 'polypeptide(L)'
;MDAKTCPWCQRWCLKDNACNYIFACGLQTGSAGFVIGAGCGRSWCWGCGKKFCGLYYDQVTGLKLPEAKDSHDAICCLAEGVKEEFCAGGCSSHCARRW
;
A
#
# COMPACT_ATOMS: atom_id res chain seq x y z
N MET A 1 16.73 6.56 5.46
CA MET A 1 15.38 6.52 4.88
C MET A 1 15.55 6.18 3.41
N ASP A 2 14.98 5.07 2.96
CA ASP A 2 14.95 4.73 1.54
C ASP A 2 13.75 5.40 0.87
N ALA A 3 13.93 5.87 -0.36
CA ALA A 3 12.86 6.43 -1.19
C ALA A 3 12.59 5.49 -2.37
N LYS A 4 11.31 5.17 -2.61
CA LYS A 4 10.86 4.38 -3.77
C LYS A 4 9.62 5.02 -4.39
N THR A 5 9.43 4.82 -5.67
CA THR A 5 8.23 5.28 -6.38
C THR A 5 7.07 4.33 -6.16
N CYS A 6 5.88 4.89 -5.96
CA CYS A 6 4.65 4.12 -5.86
C CYS A 6 4.32 3.48 -7.22
N PRO A 7 4.11 2.16 -7.32
CA PRO A 7 3.83 1.49 -8.60
C PRO A 7 2.47 1.87 -9.19
N TRP A 8 1.59 2.51 -8.41
CA TRP A 8 0.27 2.96 -8.86
C TRP A 8 0.28 4.34 -9.50
N CYS A 9 1.05 5.28 -8.96
CA CYS A 9 0.99 6.69 -9.37
C CYS A 9 2.37 7.33 -9.61
N GLN A 10 3.44 6.53 -9.51
CA GLN A 10 4.83 6.93 -9.72
C GLN A 10 5.35 8.03 -8.79
N ARG A 11 4.57 8.46 -7.80
CA ARG A 11 5.01 9.43 -6.79
C ARG A 11 6.03 8.83 -5.84
N TRP A 12 6.94 9.66 -5.38
CA TRP A 12 7.89 9.32 -4.34
C TRP A 12 7.16 9.03 -3.03
N CYS A 13 7.40 7.85 -2.49
CA CYS A 13 7.00 7.48 -1.15
C CYS A 13 8.25 7.39 -0.27
N LEU A 14 8.16 8.02 0.90
CA LEU A 14 9.11 7.82 1.98
C LEU A 14 8.51 6.80 2.94
N LYS A 15 9.28 5.77 3.28
CA LYS A 15 8.87 4.79 4.28
C LYS A 15 9.70 4.93 5.55
N ASP A 16 9.04 4.74 6.69
CA ASP A 16 9.75 4.42 7.92
C ASP A 16 10.33 2.99 7.86
N ASN A 17 11.18 2.65 8.82
CA ASN A 17 11.94 1.39 8.78
C ASN A 17 11.13 0.17 9.26
N ALA A 18 9.80 0.26 9.42
CA ALA A 18 9.03 -0.74 10.17
C ALA A 18 8.47 -1.89 9.32
N CYS A 19 7.78 -1.62 8.20
CA CYS A 19 7.00 -2.65 7.49
C CYS A 19 7.15 -2.57 5.97
N ASN A 20 7.34 -3.68 5.25
CA ASN A 20 7.36 -3.66 3.77
C ASN A 20 5.97 -3.51 3.13
N TYR A 21 4.90 -3.62 3.90
CA TYR A 21 3.56 -3.29 3.45
C TYR A 21 3.32 -1.78 3.56
N ILE A 22 3.05 -1.14 2.43
CA ILE A 22 2.60 0.25 2.39
C ILE A 22 1.07 0.25 2.38
N PHE A 23 0.46 0.68 3.49
CA PHE A 23 -1.00 0.77 3.64
C PHE A 23 -1.62 1.69 2.60
N ALA A 24 -1.02 2.85 2.38
CA ALA A 24 -1.42 3.74 1.31
C ALA A 24 -0.29 4.69 0.91
N CYS A 25 -0.15 4.90 -0.39
CA CYS A 25 0.62 6.03 -0.91
C CYS A 25 -0.07 7.34 -0.50
N GLY A 26 0.65 8.25 0.18
CA GLY A 26 0.12 9.54 0.65
C GLY A 26 -0.16 9.60 2.16
N LEU A 27 0.22 8.56 2.91
CA LEU A 27 0.20 8.60 4.37
C LEU A 27 1.35 9.44 4.91
N GLN A 28 1.07 10.23 5.95
CA GLN A 28 2.10 10.94 6.69
C GLN A 28 2.85 9.99 7.63
N THR A 29 4.15 10.19 7.78
CA THR A 29 4.93 9.47 8.79
C THR A 29 4.49 9.92 10.19
N GLY A 30 4.07 8.97 11.04
CA GLY A 30 3.72 9.23 12.45
C GLY A 30 2.29 9.73 12.70
N SER A 31 1.48 9.95 11.66
CA SER A 31 0.04 10.18 11.78
C SER A 31 -0.73 9.13 10.99
N ALA A 32 -1.93 8.76 11.45
CA ALA A 32 -2.81 7.83 10.74
C ALA A 32 -3.54 8.47 9.54
N GLY A 33 -3.19 9.73 9.21
CA GLY A 33 -3.90 10.54 8.23
C GLY A 33 -3.34 10.39 6.82
N PHE A 34 -4.21 10.07 5.88
CA PHE A 34 -3.93 10.26 4.46
C PHE A 34 -4.12 11.73 4.11
N VAL A 35 -3.13 12.30 3.42
CA VAL A 35 -3.20 13.69 2.94
C VAL A 35 -3.72 13.68 1.51
N ILE A 36 -4.86 14.34 1.29
CA ILE A 36 -5.46 14.50 -0.05
C ILE A 36 -4.43 15.15 -0.98
N GLY A 37 -4.25 14.55 -2.15
CA GLY A 37 -3.26 15.03 -3.12
C GLY A 37 -1.81 14.68 -2.81
N ALA A 38 -1.48 14.05 -1.67
CA ALA A 38 -0.12 13.58 -1.37
C ALA A 38 0.17 12.19 -1.98
N GLY A 39 -0.85 11.40 -2.31
CA GLY A 39 -0.69 10.10 -2.94
C GLY A 39 -1.98 9.56 -3.52
N CYS A 40 -1.92 8.34 -4.06
CA CYS A 40 -3.07 7.71 -4.71
C CYS A 40 -3.93 6.87 -3.75
N GLY A 41 -3.62 6.82 -2.46
CA GLY A 41 -4.43 6.07 -1.49
C GLY A 41 -4.41 4.55 -1.64
N ARG A 42 -3.61 4.00 -2.58
CA ARG A 42 -3.52 2.55 -2.84
C ARG A 42 -2.34 1.92 -2.09
N SER A 43 -2.52 0.67 -1.69
CA SER A 43 -1.51 -0.13 -1.02
C SER A 43 -0.55 -0.77 -2.02
N TRP A 44 0.68 -1.02 -1.58
CA TRP A 44 1.70 -1.71 -2.39
C TRP A 44 2.84 -2.27 -1.52
N CYS A 45 3.67 -3.15 -2.07
CA CYS A 45 4.80 -3.76 -1.37
C CYS A 45 6.08 -2.98 -1.62
N TRP A 46 6.68 -2.42 -0.56
CA TRP A 46 7.97 -1.74 -0.60
C TRP A 46 9.11 -2.67 -1.02
N GLY A 47 9.10 -3.92 -0.54
CA GLY A 47 10.16 -4.89 -0.84
C GLY A 47 10.25 -5.17 -2.33
N CYS A 48 9.12 -5.55 -2.93
CA CYS A 48 9.05 -6.00 -4.32
C CYS A 48 8.76 -4.87 -5.32
N GLY A 49 8.28 -3.70 -4.86
CA GLY A 49 7.77 -2.65 -5.75
C GLY A 49 6.46 -3.02 -6.46
N LYS A 50 5.83 -4.13 -6.08
CA LYS A 50 4.61 -4.64 -6.73
C LYS A 50 3.34 -4.11 -6.06
N LYS A 51 2.26 -4.08 -6.83
CA LYS A 51 0.94 -3.57 -6.43
C LYS A 51 0.23 -4.52 -5.44
N PHE A 52 -0.71 -3.98 -4.66
CA PHE A 52 -1.73 -4.73 -3.90
C PHE A 52 -3.12 -4.25 -4.33
N CYS A 53 -4.11 -5.15 -4.42
CA CYS A 53 -5.45 -4.79 -4.89
C CYS A 53 -6.19 -3.84 -3.92
N GLY A 54 -7.15 -3.11 -4.48
CA GLY A 54 -8.02 -2.21 -3.72
C GLY A 54 -7.48 -0.79 -3.55
N LEU A 55 -8.40 0.12 -3.23
CA LEU A 55 -8.11 1.47 -2.78
C LEU A 55 -8.27 1.48 -1.25
N TYR A 56 -7.33 2.07 -0.53
CA TYR A 56 -7.36 2.09 0.93
C TYR A 56 -7.95 3.41 1.45
N TYR A 57 -7.59 4.52 0.82
CA TYR A 57 -8.18 5.84 1.10
C TYR A 57 -8.82 6.43 -0.14
N ASP A 58 -9.99 7.02 0.04
CA ASP A 58 -10.64 7.82 -0.99
C ASP A 58 -9.83 9.09 -1.28
N GLN A 59 -9.54 9.34 -2.56
CA GLN A 59 -8.65 10.42 -2.97
C GLN A 59 -9.29 11.80 -2.89
N VAL A 60 -10.61 11.89 -2.72
CA VAL A 60 -11.38 13.14 -2.70
C VAL A 60 -11.66 13.57 -1.26
N THR A 61 -12.12 12.64 -0.44
CA THR A 61 -12.53 12.84 0.94
C THR A 61 -11.41 12.57 1.94
N GLY A 62 -10.40 11.81 1.54
CA GLY A 62 -9.29 11.38 2.41
C GLY A 62 -9.68 10.35 3.46
N LEU A 63 -10.90 9.83 3.39
CA LEU A 63 -11.42 8.82 4.33
C LEU A 63 -10.89 7.44 3.97
N LYS A 64 -10.59 6.63 5.00
CA LYS A 64 -10.33 5.20 4.82
C LYS A 64 -11.59 4.55 4.27
N LEU A 65 -11.46 3.79 3.18
CA LEU A 65 -12.59 3.08 2.58
C LEU A 65 -13.02 1.90 3.46
N PRO A 66 -14.32 1.59 3.54
CA PRO A 66 -14.80 0.45 4.33
C PRO A 66 -14.28 -0.89 3.80
N GLU A 67 -13.95 -0.97 2.50
CA GLU A 67 -13.35 -2.16 1.87
C GLU A 67 -11.81 -2.20 1.97
N ALA A 68 -11.20 -1.25 2.70
CA ALA A 68 -9.74 -1.20 2.87
C ALA A 68 -9.23 -2.44 3.60
N LYS A 69 -8.37 -3.21 2.94
CA LYS A 69 -7.80 -4.46 3.48
C LYS A 69 -6.45 -4.20 4.13
N ASP A 70 -6.33 -4.58 5.39
CA ASP A 70 -5.08 -4.52 6.17
C ASP A 70 -4.16 -5.74 5.96
N SER A 71 -4.70 -6.77 5.31
CA SER A 71 -3.99 -7.97 4.94
C SER A 71 -4.31 -8.33 3.49
N HIS A 72 -3.28 -8.72 2.76
CA HIS A 72 -3.37 -9.34 1.45
C HIS A 72 -2.66 -10.68 1.53
N ASP A 73 -3.26 -11.75 1.04
CA ASP A 73 -2.58 -13.02 0.81
C ASP A 73 -2.24 -13.16 -0.68
N ALA A 74 -1.68 -14.31 -1.07
CA ALA A 74 -1.25 -14.58 -2.45
C ALA A 74 -2.41 -14.58 -3.47
N ILE A 75 -3.66 -14.76 -3.01
CA ILE A 75 -4.83 -14.91 -3.88
C ILE A 75 -5.78 -13.71 -3.82
N CYS A 76 -5.63 -12.81 -2.84
CA CYS A 76 -6.49 -11.66 -2.63
C CYS A 76 -6.55 -10.75 -3.87
N CYS A 77 -5.43 -10.53 -4.54
CA CYS A 77 -5.40 -9.71 -5.76
C CYS A 77 -6.04 -10.40 -6.97
N LEU A 78 -5.94 -11.74 -7.03
CA LEU A 78 -6.56 -12.55 -8.08
C LEU A 78 -8.09 -12.59 -7.90
N ALA A 79 -8.57 -12.71 -6.66
CA ALA A 79 -10.00 -12.73 -6.33
C ALA A 79 -10.72 -11.42 -6.72
N GLU A 80 -10.01 -10.29 -6.66
CA GLU A 80 -10.51 -8.98 -7.13
C GLU A 80 -10.46 -8.82 -8.66
N GLY A 81 -10.10 -9.87 -9.40
CA GLY A 81 -10.08 -9.89 -10.87
C GLY A 81 -8.93 -9.09 -11.50
N VAL A 82 -7.91 -8.72 -10.73
CA VAL A 82 -6.84 -7.85 -11.22
C VAL A 82 -5.73 -8.67 -11.88
N LYS A 83 -5.48 -8.39 -13.18
CA LYS A 83 -4.58 -9.17 -14.05
C LYS A 83 -3.13 -8.65 -14.13
N GLU A 84 -2.82 -7.56 -13.44
CA GLU A 84 -1.48 -6.94 -13.43
C GLU A 84 -0.48 -7.70 -12.52
N GLU A 85 0.81 -7.31 -12.55
CA GLU A 85 1.82 -7.88 -11.66
C GLU A 85 1.62 -7.45 -10.18
N PHE A 86 0.91 -8.27 -9.41
CA PHE A 86 0.73 -8.11 -7.97
C PHE A 86 1.83 -8.79 -7.16
N CYS A 87 2.00 -8.32 -5.93
CA CYS A 87 2.84 -8.98 -4.96
C CYS A 87 2.13 -10.25 -4.45
N ALA A 88 2.64 -11.44 -4.81
CA ALA A 88 2.13 -12.73 -4.31
C ALA A 88 2.43 -12.96 -2.82
N GLY A 89 3.24 -12.10 -2.22
CA GLY A 89 3.60 -12.17 -0.82
C GLY A 89 2.92 -11.07 -0.01
N GLY A 90 2.06 -11.49 0.91
CA GLY A 90 1.21 -10.65 1.73
C GLY A 90 1.90 -9.65 2.67
N CYS A 91 1.10 -9.02 3.53
CA CYS A 91 1.55 -8.05 4.55
C CYS A 91 2.69 -8.60 5.44
N SER A 92 2.72 -9.92 5.64
CA SER A 92 3.68 -10.63 6.49
C SER A 92 4.86 -11.27 5.76
N SER A 93 4.72 -11.75 4.52
CA SER A 93 5.79 -12.52 3.86
C SER A 93 7.04 -11.69 3.56
N HIS A 94 6.88 -10.37 3.46
CA HIS A 94 7.97 -9.44 3.23
C HIS A 94 8.29 -8.58 4.45
N CYS A 95 7.55 -8.72 5.57
CA CYS A 95 7.75 -7.91 6.76
C CYS A 95 8.37 -8.73 7.90
N ALA A 96 9.64 -8.48 8.20
CA ALA A 96 10.35 -9.17 9.29
C ALA A 96 9.98 -8.67 10.71
N ARG A 97 9.10 -7.66 10.85
CA ARG A 97 8.82 -6.97 12.13
C ARG A 97 7.36 -7.03 12.61
N ARG A 98 6.51 -7.86 12.01
CA ARG A 98 5.12 -8.01 12.45
C ARG A 98 4.77 -9.49 12.53
N TRP A 99 5.19 -10.08 13.65
CA TRP A 99 4.68 -11.35 14.17
C TRP A 99 3.94 -11.01 15.46
#